data_AF-A0A9E3XBF8-F1
#
_entry.id   AF-A0A9E3XBF8-F1
#
_cell.length_a   1.000
_cell.length_b   1.000
_cell.length_c   1.000
_cell.angle_alpha   90.00
_cell.angle_beta   90.00
_cell.angle_gamma   90.00
#
_symmetry.space_group_name_H-M   'P 1'
#
loop_
_entity.id
_entity.type
_entity.pdbx_description
1 polymer ?
#
loop_
_entity_poly.entity_id
_entity_poly.type
_entity_poly.pdbx_seq_one_letter_code
_entity_poly.pdbx_strand_id
1 'polypeptide(L)' 'GKGTLSIPVSLNFLEMGQTVFRLLSGDNTVNYNFDGKFALDSSLPLLKDINLPVTRAGELVITR' A
#
# COMPACT_ATOMS: atom_id res chain seq x y z
N GLY A 1 11.25 -21.51 -8.51
CA GLY A 1 9.81 -21.65 -8.23
C GLY A 1 9.14 -20.32 -8.44
N LYS A 2 7.89 -20.29 -8.94
CA LYS A 2 7.06 -19.08 -9.01
C LYS A 2 6.03 -19.20 -7.88
N GLY A 3 5.94 -18.17 -7.03
CA GLY A 3 4.94 -18.09 -5.96
C GLY A 3 4.02 -16.90 -6.22
N THR A 4 2.71 -17.11 -6.13
CA THR A 4 1.72 -16.04 -6.23
C THR A 4 1.48 -15.47 -4.83
N LEU A 5 1.76 -14.19 -4.64
CA LEU A 5 1.54 -13.48 -3.38
C LEU A 5 0.30 -12.58 -3.51
N SER A 6 -0.74 -12.86 -2.73
CA SER A 6 -1.95 -12.02 -2.65
C SER A 6 -1.75 -10.91 -1.62
N ILE A 7 -1.81 -9.65 -2.07
CA ILE A 7 -1.61 -8.47 -1.21
C ILE A 7 -2.97 -7.80 -1.01
N PRO A 8 -3.55 -7.80 0.20
CA PRO A 8 -4.79 -7.08 0.46
C PRO A 8 -4.50 -5.57 0.48
N VAL A 9 -5.18 -4.81 -0.39
CA VAL A 9 -5.05 -3.35 -0.47
C VAL A 9 -6.36 -2.71 -0.01
N SER A 10 -6.28 -1.75 0.90
CA SER A 10 -7.44 -0.97 1.36
C SER A 10 -7.33 0.45 0.82
N LEU A 11 -8.42 0.98 0.26
CA LEU A 11 -8.43 2.30 -0.37
C LEU A 11 -9.57 3.15 0.20
N ASN A 12 -9.24 4.31 0.77
CA ASN A 12 -10.21 5.25 1.30
C ASN A 12 -10.67 6.23 0.19
N PHE A 13 -11.92 6.09 -0.25
CA PHE A 13 -12.48 6.93 -1.32
C PHE A 13 -12.54 8.43 -0.98
N LEU A 14 -12.70 8.78 0.30
CA LEU A 14 -12.72 10.18 0.72
C LEU A 14 -11.34 10.83 0.55
N GLU A 15 -10.29 10.12 0.97
CA GLU A 15 -8.89 10.55 0.77
C GLU A 15 -8.53 10.63 -0.71
N MET A 16 -9.01 9.68 -1.52
CA MET A 16 -8.85 9.75 -2.97
C MET A 16 -9.52 10.98 -3.58
N GLY A 17 -10.76 11.29 -3.20
CA GLY A 17 -11.47 12.46 -3.69
C GLY A 17 -10.75 13.77 -3.36
N GLN A 18 -10.25 13.91 -2.13
CA GLN A 18 -9.44 15.05 -1.72
C GLN A 18 -8.12 15.15 -2.49
N THR A 19 -7.50 14.00 -2.78
CA THR A 19 -6.27 13.93 -3.56
C THR A 19 -6.49 14.35 -5.01
N VAL A 20 -7.55 13.86 -5.66
CA VAL A 20 -7.93 14.30 -7.01
C VAL A 20 -8.27 15.79 -7.03
N PHE A 21 -9.00 16.29 -6.04
CA PHE A 21 -9.31 17.72 -5.94
C PHE A 21 -8.06 18.59 -5.81
N ARG A 22 -7.08 18.18 -4.98
CA ARG A 22 -5.78 18.86 -4.83
C ARG A 22 -4.99 18.88 -6.13
N LEU A 23 -4.91 17.73 -6.81
CA LEU A 23 -4.29 17.61 -8.14
C LEU A 23 -4.91 18.57 -9.17
N LEU A 24 -6.24 18.66 -9.20
CA LEU A 24 -6.95 19.59 -10.09
C LEU A 24 -6.80 21.06 -9.67
N SER A 25 -6.57 21.32 -8.39
CA SER A 25 -6.35 22.66 -7.84
C SER A 25 -4.91 23.17 -8.04
N GLY A 26 -4.05 22.38 -8.67
CA GLY A 26 -2.67 22.76 -8.99
C GLY A 26 -1.61 22.28 -7.98
N ASP A 27 -2.02 21.52 -6.96
CA ASP A 27 -1.08 20.84 -6.06
C ASP A 27 -0.70 19.49 -6.68
N ASN A 28 0.55 19.34 -7.09
CA ASN A 28 1.05 18.14 -7.76
C ASN A 28 1.55 17.07 -6.78
N THR A 29 1.36 17.27 -5.47
CA THR A 29 1.89 16.40 -4.43
C THR A 29 0.82 15.43 -3.93
N VAL A 30 1.10 14.15 -4.03
CA VAL A 30 0.22 13.08 -3.55
C VAL A 30 0.88 12.33 -2.40
N ASN A 31 0.32 12.48 -1.21
CA ASN A 31 0.77 11.72 -0.05
C ASN A 31 0.20 10.30 -0.14
N TYR A 32 1.06 9.29 -0.09
CA TYR A 32 0.65 7.89 -0.04
C TYR A 32 1.12 7.25 1.26
N ASN A 33 0.29 6.35 1.78
CA ASN A 33 0.64 5.47 2.88
C ASN A 33 0.22 4.05 2.51
N PHE A 34 1.18 3.13 2.57
CA PHE A 34 1.03 1.72 2.27
C PHE A 34 1.29 0.92 3.54
N ASP A 35 0.22 0.35 4.09
CA ASP A 35 0.26 -0.56 5.23
C ASP A 35 -0.09 -1.97 4.77
N GLY A 36 0.93 -2.80 4.60
CA GLY A 36 0.81 -4.22 4.30
C GLY A 36 0.95 -5.05 5.57
N LYS A 37 -0.01 -5.96 5.82
CA LYS A 37 0.15 -7.04 6.80
C LYS A 37 0.21 -8.35 6.05
N PHE A 38 1.39 -8.96 6.00
CA PHE A 38 1.59 -10.23 5.31
C PHE A 38 1.54 -11.36 6.34
N ALA A 39 0.52 -12.22 6.22
CA ALA A 39 0.47 -13.50 6.91
C ALA A 39 1.05 -14.57 5.98
N LEU A 40 2.24 -15.06 6.30
CA LEU A 40 2.86 -16.15 5.55
C LEU A 40 2.42 -17.48 6.17
N ASP A 41 1.62 -18.25 5.43
CA ASP A 41 1.32 -19.63 5.75
C ASP A 41 2.19 -20.54 4.87
N SER A 42 3.18 -21.18 5.49
CA SER A 42 4.14 -22.05 4.83
C SER A 42 4.07 -23.45 5.43
N SER A 43 4.22 -24.46 4.57
CA SER A 43 4.30 -25.87 4.99
C SER A 43 5.56 -26.19 5.82
N LEU A 44 6.51 -25.26 5.91
CA LEU A 44 7.67 -25.34 6.81
C LEU A 44 7.26 -24.93 8.24
N PRO A 45 7.39 -25.80 9.25
CA PRO A 45 6.97 -25.53 10.63
C PRO A 45 7.59 -24.28 11.27
N LEU A 46 8.79 -23.88 10.82
CA LEU A 46 9.50 -22.70 11.31
C LEU A 46 9.01 -21.38 10.70
N LEU A 47 8.29 -21.44 9.58
CA LEU A 47 7.78 -20.27 8.83
C LEU A 47 6.26 -20.18 8.87
N LYS A 48 5.64 -20.96 9.76
CA LYS A 48 4.20 -20.92 10.01
C LYS A 48 3.86 -19.67 10.83
N ASP A 49 2.78 -18.99 10.45
CA ASP A 49 2.20 -17.87 11.21
C ASP A 49 3.12 -16.64 11.37
N ILE A 50 4.03 -16.40 10.42
CA ILE A 50 4.85 -15.18 10.43
C ILE A 50 3.99 -14.01 9.95
N ASN A 51 3.82 -13.02 10.83
CA ASN A 51 3.19 -11.75 10.52
C ASN A 51 4.28 -10.69 10.23
N LEU A 52 4.38 -10.24 8.99
CA LEU A 52 5.32 -9.20 8.58
C LEU A 52 4.55 -7.88 8.34
N PRO A 53 4.64 -6.91 9.27
CA PRO A 53 4.12 -5.57 9.02
C PRO A 53 5.08 -4.78 8.13
N VAL A 54 4.56 -4.22 7.04
CA VAL A 54 5.30 -3.31 6.15
C VAL A 54 4.54 -2.00 6.09
N THR A 55 5.12 -0.94 6.63
CA THR A 55 4.59 0.41 6.53
C THR A 55 5.52 1.25 5.67
N ARG A 56 4.98 1.86 4.62
CA ARG A 56 5.69 2.79 3.73
C ARG A 56 4.83 4.02 3.49
N ALA A 57 5.30 5.17 3.94
CA ALA A 57 4.68 6.45 3.65
C ALA A 57 5.64 7.33 2.85
N GLY A 58 5.09 8.19 1.99
CA GLY A 58 5.89 9.14 1.23
C GLY A 58 5.03 10.10 0.41
N GLU A 59 5.72 10.96 -0.32
CA GLU A 59 5.12 11.94 -1.21
C GLU A 59 5.49 11.57 -2.64
N LEU A 60 4.48 11.51 -3.51
CA LEU A 60 4.64 11.32 -4.95
C LEU A 60 4.35 12.64 -5.63
N VAL A 61 5.35 13.20 -6.30
CA VAL A 61 5.17 14.37 -7.16
C VAL A 61 4.69 13.89 -8.52
N ILE A 62 3.44 14.19 -8.86
CA ILE A 62 2.85 13.86 -10.16
C ILE A 62 3.29 14.94 -11.15
N THR A 63 4.27 14.62 -12.00
CA THR A 63 4.69 15.50 -13.09
C THR A 63 3.82 15.21 -14.31
N ARG A 64 3.27 16.25 -14.92
CA ARG A 64 2.32 16.17 -16.03
C ARG A 64 3.00 15.83 -17.36
#